data_AF-A0A940ZQI6-F1
#
_entry.id   AF-A0A940ZQI6-F1
#
_cell.length_a   1.000
_cell.length_b   1.000
_cell.length_c   1.000
_cell.angle_alpha   90.00
_cell.angle_beta   90.00
_cell.angle_gamma   90.00
#
_symmetry.space_group_name_H-M   'P 1'
#
loop_
_entity.id
_entity.type
_entity.pdbx_description
1 polymer ?
#
loop_
_entity_poly.entity_id
_entity_poly.type
_entity_poly.pdbx_seq_one_letter_code
_entity_poly.pdbx_strand_id
1 'polypeptide(L)'
;MWNWKPFFEDDNISVFCDLDQIVDTEPDENGFYSSPDCYRPLPARFGVFISIVLKNKEDIARYLEERKKRALPLTGYKSYQYSLCLAEMDARQMICRVLSAGDFDKNDHELGEACIITEALTAILPGINDEWKPIKSKKSHPMIRNLAKMFFPKDAGRR
;
A
#
# COMPACT_ATOMS: atom_id res chain seq x y z
N MET A 1 -6.54 15.16 6.84
CA MET A 1 -6.70 15.00 5.38
C MET A 1 -5.53 14.16 4.91
N TRP A 2 -5.76 12.95 4.38
CA TRP A 2 -4.71 11.99 4.06
C TRP A 2 -3.92 12.48 2.82
N ASN A 3 -2.59 12.58 2.92
CA ASN A 3 -1.76 13.08 1.82
C ASN A 3 -1.38 11.93 0.88
N TRP A 4 -2.25 11.72 -0.12
CA TRP A 4 -2.11 10.67 -1.13
C TRP A 4 -1.19 11.14 -2.27
N LYS A 5 -0.04 10.48 -2.45
CA LYS A 5 0.90 10.78 -3.54
C LYS A 5 0.79 9.69 -4.63
N PRO A 6 0.45 10.05 -5.88
CA PRO A 6 0.34 9.10 -6.96
C PRO A 6 1.72 8.66 -7.45
N PHE A 7 1.88 7.39 -7.81
CA PHE A 7 2.97 6.92 -8.64
C PHE A 7 2.45 5.99 -9.73
N PHE A 8 2.85 6.28 -10.96
CA PHE A 8 2.43 5.54 -12.14
C PHE A 8 3.42 4.41 -12.42
N GLU A 9 2.92 3.20 -12.62
CA GLU A 9 3.74 2.08 -13.11
C GLU A 9 2.88 1.15 -13.99
N ASP A 10 3.36 0.90 -15.22
CA ASP A 10 2.91 -0.17 -16.13
C ASP A 10 1.39 -0.40 -16.14
N ASP A 11 0.67 0.57 -16.69
CA ASP A 11 -0.79 0.61 -16.81
C ASP A 11 -1.59 0.62 -15.51
N ASN A 12 -1.03 0.54 -14.31
CA ASN A 12 -1.79 0.68 -13.05
C ASN A 12 -1.50 2.04 -12.37
N ILE A 13 -2.54 2.62 -11.74
CA ILE A 13 -2.37 3.80 -10.87
C ILE A 13 -2.23 3.25 -9.47
N SER A 14 -1.06 3.43 -8.86
CA SER A 14 -0.84 3.12 -7.45
C SER A 14 -0.69 4.44 -6.70
N VAL A 15 -1.32 4.53 -5.54
CA VAL A 15 -1.25 5.71 -4.69
C VAL A 15 -0.74 5.28 -3.33
N PHE A 16 0.24 5.98 -2.78
CA PHE A 16 0.64 5.75 -1.40
C PHE A 16 0.13 6.88 -0.51
N CYS A 17 -0.37 6.52 0.68
CA CYS A 17 -0.59 7.52 1.70
C CYS A 17 0.70 7.74 2.46
N ASP A 18 1.19 8.98 2.44
CA ASP A 18 2.31 9.41 3.27
C ASP A 18 1.82 9.49 4.73
N LEU A 19 1.87 8.36 5.44
CA LEU A 19 1.51 8.27 6.86
C LEU A 19 2.40 9.18 7.74
N ASP A 20 3.58 9.57 7.25
CA ASP A 20 4.54 10.41 7.96
C ASP A 20 4.30 11.92 7.73
N GLN A 21 3.26 12.31 6.98
CA GLN A 21 2.82 13.70 6.84
C GLN A 21 1.56 14.03 7.66
N ILE A 22 1.23 13.21 8.66
CA ILE A 22 0.31 13.62 9.71
C ILE A 22 1.07 14.58 10.64
N VAL A 23 1.03 15.87 10.29
CA VAL A 23 1.28 16.98 11.21
C VAL A 23 0.37 16.76 12.41
N ASP A 24 0.92 16.87 13.62
CA ASP A 24 0.29 16.49 14.90
C ASP A 24 -1.24 16.48 14.86
N THR A 25 -1.87 15.35 15.17
CA THR A 25 -3.34 15.26 15.15
C THR A 25 -4.00 16.15 16.20
N GLU A 26 -3.22 16.58 17.20
CA GLU A 26 -3.61 17.49 18.27
C GLU A 26 -2.46 18.49 18.51
N PRO A 27 -2.76 19.76 18.79
CA PRO A 27 -1.71 20.74 19.10
C PRO A 27 -1.04 20.44 20.45
N ASP A 28 0.19 20.90 20.63
CA ASP A 28 0.89 20.79 21.91
C ASP A 28 0.21 21.60 23.04
N GLU A 29 0.77 21.55 24.25
CA GLU A 29 0.25 22.26 25.43
C GLU A 29 0.12 23.78 25.24
N ASN A 30 0.77 24.34 24.21
CA ASN A 30 0.75 25.76 23.87
C ASN A 30 -0.09 26.06 22.61
N GLY A 31 -0.75 25.07 22.02
CA GLY A 31 -1.56 25.25 20.81
C GLY A 31 -0.77 25.19 19.50
N PHE A 32 0.50 24.76 19.52
CA PHE A 32 1.34 24.68 18.32
C PHE A 32 1.33 23.29 17.68
N TYR A 33 1.38 23.28 16.36
CA TYR A 33 1.63 22.08 15.56
C TYR A 33 3.10 22.08 15.10
N SER A 34 3.72 20.91 15.06
CA SER A 34 5.09 20.73 14.59
C SER A 34 5.26 21.28 13.18
N SER A 35 6.28 22.11 12.98
CA SER A 35 6.66 22.66 11.67
C SER A 35 7.02 21.52 10.71
N PRO A 36 6.86 21.70 9.38
CA PRO A 36 7.54 20.87 8.37
C PRO A 36 9.03 20.64 8.70
N ASP A 37 9.72 21.60 9.30
CA ASP A 37 11.14 21.42 9.67
C ASP A 37 11.38 20.44 10.83
N CYS A 38 10.32 19.93 11.45
CA CYS A 38 10.34 18.92 12.51
C CYS A 38 10.15 17.49 11.99
N TYR A 39 10.28 17.25 10.67
CA TYR A 39 10.22 15.89 10.10
C TYR A 39 11.20 14.97 10.83
N ARG A 40 10.65 13.95 11.47
CA ARG A 40 11.47 12.86 12.02
C ARG A 40 11.95 12.00 10.87
N PRO A 41 13.22 11.54 10.88
CA PRO A 41 13.67 10.58 9.90
C PRO A 41 12.79 9.33 9.99
N LEU A 42 12.39 8.80 8.83
CA LEU A 42 11.66 7.54 8.73
C LEU A 42 12.34 6.47 9.59
N PRO A 43 11.60 5.79 10.48
CA PRO A 43 12.18 4.72 11.26
C PRO A 43 12.68 3.62 10.32
N ALA A 44 13.68 2.85 10.77
CA ALA A 44 14.23 1.76 9.97
C ALA A 44 13.19 0.70 9.56
N ARG A 45 12.08 0.61 10.30
CA ARG A 45 10.92 -0.21 9.97
C ARG A 45 9.68 0.66 10.01
N PHE A 46 8.92 0.68 8.92
CA PHE A 46 7.71 1.48 8.77
C PHE A 46 6.68 0.77 7.89
N GLY A 47 5.44 1.29 7.92
CA GLY A 47 4.34 0.82 7.09
C GLY A 47 3.86 1.93 6.16
N VAL A 48 3.41 1.56 4.97
CA VAL A 48 2.83 2.49 3.99
C VAL A 48 1.56 1.91 3.43
N PHE A 49 0.46 2.67 3.49
CA PHE A 49 -0.75 2.26 2.79
C PHE A 49 -0.57 2.42 1.29
N ILE A 50 -0.89 1.36 0.57
CA ILE A 50 -0.88 1.28 -0.88
C ILE A 50 -2.28 1.00 -1.38
N SER A 51 -2.71 1.85 -2.29
CA SER A 51 -3.96 1.76 -3.03
C SER A 51 -3.65 1.07 -4.36
N ILE A 52 -4.22 -0.10 -4.59
CA ILE A 52 -3.99 -0.95 -5.77
C ILE A 52 -5.22 -0.95 -6.66
N VAL A 53 -5.06 -0.54 -7.92
CA VAL A 53 -6.13 -0.61 -8.92
C VAL A 53 -5.85 -1.74 -9.90
N LEU A 54 -6.72 -2.74 -9.96
CA LEU A 54 -6.63 -3.82 -10.94
C LEU A 54 -7.24 -3.39 -12.28
N LYS A 55 -6.47 -3.46 -13.36
CA LYS A 55 -6.96 -3.17 -14.72
C LYS A 55 -7.07 -4.38 -15.64
N ASN A 56 -6.28 -5.43 -15.38
CA ASN A 56 -6.34 -6.66 -16.18
C ASN A 56 -7.66 -7.42 -15.89
N LYS A 57 -8.40 -7.78 -16.96
CA LYS A 57 -9.68 -8.52 -16.86
C LYS A 57 -9.56 -9.88 -16.15
N GLU A 58 -8.45 -10.57 -16.33
CA GLU A 58 -8.17 -11.88 -15.72
C GLU A 58 -7.97 -11.73 -14.21
N ASP A 59 -7.19 -10.73 -13.79
CA ASP A 59 -6.98 -10.42 -12.36
C ASP A 59 -8.27 -9.95 -11.70
N ILE A 60 -9.07 -9.13 -12.39
CA ILE A 60 -10.42 -8.73 -11.95
C ILE A 60 -11.32 -9.95 -11.76
N ALA A 61 -11.36 -10.86 -12.74
CA ALA A 61 -12.17 -12.07 -12.64
C ALA A 61 -11.74 -12.97 -11.47
N ARG A 62 -10.42 -13.20 -11.32
CA ARG A 62 -9.87 -13.94 -10.17
C ARG A 62 -10.24 -13.28 -8.85
N TYR A 63 -10.13 -11.96 -8.76
CA TYR A 63 -10.48 -11.22 -7.55
C TYR A 63 -11.96 -11.40 -7.17
N LEU A 64 -12.87 -11.28 -8.13
CA LEU A 64 -14.31 -11.45 -7.91
C LEU A 64 -14.66 -12.87 -7.46
N GLU A 65 -14.01 -13.88 -8.04
CA GLU A 65 -14.18 -15.27 -7.60
C GLU A 65 -13.71 -15.47 -6.15
N GLU A 66 -12.59 -14.86 -5.75
CA GLU A 66 -12.12 -14.92 -4.36
C GLU A 66 -13.08 -14.20 -3.39
N ARG A 67 -13.58 -13.01 -3.75
CA ARG A 67 -14.63 -12.33 -2.95
C ARG A 67 -15.87 -13.21 -2.79
N LYS A 68 -16.31 -13.86 -3.86
CA LYS A 68 -17.48 -14.76 -3.86
C LYS A 68 -17.26 -15.96 -2.94
N LYS A 69 -16.09 -16.59 -2.98
CA LYS A 69 -15.73 -17.71 -2.08
C LYS A 69 -15.78 -17.30 -0.61
N ARG A 70 -15.37 -16.06 -0.30
CA ARG A 70 -15.40 -15.49 1.06
C ARG A 70 -16.76 -14.90 1.46
N ALA A 71 -17.80 -15.06 0.65
CA ALA A 71 -19.11 -14.46 0.86
C ALA A 71 -19.07 -12.92 1.06
N LEU A 72 -18.09 -12.24 0.45
CA LEU A 72 -17.94 -10.79 0.52
C LEU A 72 -18.86 -10.08 -0.49
N PRO A 73 -19.26 -8.83 -0.21
CA PRO A 73 -20.09 -8.04 -1.14
C PRO A 73 -19.48 -7.95 -2.54
N LEU A 74 -20.28 -8.30 -3.56
CA LEU A 74 -19.93 -8.17 -4.98
C LEU A 74 -20.57 -6.93 -5.64
N THR A 75 -21.62 -6.38 -5.01
CA THR A 75 -22.28 -5.13 -5.39
C THR A 75 -21.53 -3.95 -4.79
N GLY A 76 -21.59 -2.77 -5.41
CA GLY A 76 -20.74 -1.62 -5.06
C GLY A 76 -19.28 -1.75 -5.52
N TYR A 77 -18.80 -2.98 -5.66
CA TYR A 77 -17.44 -3.32 -6.07
C TYR A 77 -17.13 -3.14 -7.58
N LYS A 78 -18.17 -3.06 -8.42
CA LYS A 78 -18.06 -2.91 -9.90
C LYS A 78 -17.37 -1.62 -10.37
N SER A 79 -16.99 -0.71 -9.48
CA SER A 79 -16.42 0.60 -9.81
C SER A 79 -14.97 0.82 -9.34
N TYR A 80 -14.30 -0.21 -8.80
CA TYR A 80 -12.86 -0.24 -8.45
C TYR A 80 -12.19 1.14 -8.40
N GLN A 81 -12.32 1.86 -7.28
CA GLN A 81 -11.43 2.99 -7.09
C GLN A 81 -10.04 2.48 -6.68
N TYR A 82 -9.98 1.53 -5.73
CA TYR A 82 -8.77 0.80 -5.32
C TYR A 82 -9.03 -0.29 -4.26
N SER A 83 -8.13 -1.28 -4.17
CA SER A 83 -7.96 -2.15 -3.01
C SER A 83 -6.87 -1.61 -2.09
N LEU A 84 -7.16 -1.46 -0.80
CA LEU A 84 -6.19 -0.95 0.17
C LEU A 84 -5.36 -2.09 0.75
N CYS A 85 -4.05 -1.91 0.78
CA CYS A 85 -3.10 -2.81 1.44
C CYS A 85 -2.11 -2.01 2.29
N LEU A 86 -1.46 -2.66 3.26
CA LEU A 86 -0.37 -2.11 4.05
C LEU A 86 0.94 -2.78 3.64
N ALA A 87 1.86 -2.02 3.06
CA ALA A 87 3.22 -2.48 2.81
C ALA A 87 4.09 -2.17 4.04
N GLU A 88 4.50 -3.20 4.78
CA GLU A 88 5.51 -3.05 5.83
C GLU A 88 6.91 -3.25 5.22
N MET A 89 7.83 -2.34 5.57
CA MET A 89 9.21 -2.34 5.07
C MET A 89 10.20 -2.33 6.23
N ASP A 90 11.29 -3.07 6.07
CA ASP A 90 12.50 -2.96 6.89
C ASP A 90 13.66 -2.52 6.00
N ALA A 91 14.09 -1.29 6.20
CA ALA A 91 15.18 -0.63 5.48
C ALA A 91 16.55 -1.26 5.74
N ARG A 92 16.78 -1.78 6.96
CA ARG A 92 18.07 -2.38 7.35
C ARG A 92 18.28 -3.69 6.62
N GLN A 93 17.21 -4.47 6.52
CA GLN A 93 17.24 -5.79 5.88
C GLN A 93 16.83 -5.74 4.39
N MET A 94 16.31 -4.61 3.92
CA MET A 94 15.75 -4.45 2.57
C MET A 94 14.70 -5.51 2.23
N ILE A 95 13.81 -5.78 3.19
CA ILE A 95 12.70 -6.73 3.09
C ILE A 95 11.36 -6.01 3.21
N CYS A 96 10.32 -6.59 2.61
CA CYS A 96 8.96 -6.09 2.66
C CYS A 96 7.98 -7.25 2.78
N ARG A 97 6.84 -7.00 3.44
CA ARG A 97 5.62 -7.78 3.30
C ARG A 97 4.45 -6.84 3.03
N VAL A 98 3.40 -7.35 2.42
CA VAL A 98 2.16 -6.64 2.12
C VAL A 98 1.02 -7.36 2.81
N LEU A 99 0.19 -6.62 3.52
CA LEU A 99 -1.00 -7.14 4.18
C LEU A 99 -2.24 -6.55 3.51
N SER A 100 -3.26 -7.37 3.29
CA SER A 100 -4.58 -6.89 2.91
C SER A 100 -5.14 -5.98 4.01
N ALA A 101 -5.79 -4.88 3.63
CA ALA A 101 -6.49 -4.01 4.57
C ALA A 101 -8.01 -4.04 4.29
N GLY A 102 -8.48 -3.34 3.27
CA GLY A 102 -9.92 -3.25 2.98
C GLY A 102 -10.21 -2.76 1.57
N ASP A 103 -11.40 -3.12 1.09
CA ASP A 103 -12.00 -2.55 -0.12
C ASP A 103 -13.06 -1.53 0.28
N PHE A 104 -13.17 -0.46 -0.50
CA PHE A 104 -14.13 0.63 -0.27
C PHE A 104 -14.99 0.86 -1.51
N ASP A 105 -16.24 1.25 -1.30
CA ASP A 105 -17.11 1.70 -2.39
C ASP A 105 -16.77 3.15 -2.80
N LYS A 106 -17.44 3.64 -3.84
CA LYS A 106 -17.27 5.01 -4.36
C LYS A 106 -17.67 6.13 -3.38
N ASN A 107 -18.25 5.79 -2.24
CA ASN A 107 -18.66 6.71 -1.18
C ASN A 107 -17.83 6.50 0.10
N ASP A 108 -16.68 5.80 0.01
CA ASP A 108 -15.80 5.44 1.13
C ASP A 108 -16.44 4.51 2.17
N HIS A 109 -17.50 3.77 1.82
CA HIS A 109 -18.01 2.72 2.70
C HIS A 109 -17.19 1.44 2.57
N GLU A 110 -16.81 0.86 3.70
CA GLU A 110 -16.06 -0.39 3.74
C GLU A 110 -16.90 -1.56 3.19
N LEU A 111 -16.33 -2.30 2.24
CA LEU A 111 -16.90 -3.49 1.60
C LEU A 111 -16.29 -4.80 2.15
N GLY A 112 -15.48 -4.71 3.20
CA GLY A 112 -14.75 -5.81 3.83
C GLY A 112 -13.30 -5.91 3.34
N GLU A 113 -12.64 -6.99 3.74
CA GLU A 113 -11.20 -7.21 3.48
C GLU A 113 -10.87 -7.27 1.97
N ALA A 114 -9.70 -6.75 1.60
CA ALA A 114 -9.17 -6.88 0.25
C ALA A 114 -8.69 -8.32 -0.04
N CYS A 115 -9.11 -8.89 -1.17
CA CYS A 115 -8.72 -10.23 -1.64
C CYS A 115 -7.43 -10.23 -2.48
N ILE A 116 -6.58 -9.19 -2.39
CA ILE A 116 -5.30 -9.14 -3.12
C ILE A 116 -4.39 -10.30 -2.73
N ILE A 117 -4.43 -10.72 -1.46
CA ILE A 117 -3.73 -11.90 -0.94
C ILE A 117 -4.80 -12.94 -0.57
N THR A 118 -4.67 -14.13 -1.17
CA THR A 118 -5.63 -15.23 -0.94
C THR A 118 -5.26 -16.05 0.30
N GLU A 119 -6.20 -16.84 0.82
CA GLU A 119 -5.94 -17.76 1.95
C GLU A 119 -4.89 -18.83 1.60
N ALA A 120 -4.74 -19.15 0.32
CA ALA A 120 -3.69 -20.03 -0.19
C ALA A 120 -2.34 -19.31 -0.36
N LEU A 121 -2.16 -18.12 0.23
CA LEU A 121 -0.99 -17.24 0.12
C LEU A 121 -0.59 -16.92 -1.33
N THR A 122 -1.52 -17.10 -2.26
CA THR A 122 -1.31 -16.82 -3.67
C THR A 122 -1.85 -15.44 -3.95
N ALA A 123 -0.99 -14.46 -4.15
CA ALA A 123 -1.44 -13.12 -4.47
C ALA A 123 -2.08 -13.07 -5.87
N ILE A 124 -3.08 -12.19 -6.02
CA ILE A 124 -3.64 -11.84 -7.32
C ILE A 124 -2.54 -11.26 -8.20
N LEU A 125 -1.76 -10.33 -7.64
CA LEU A 125 -0.60 -9.72 -8.30
C LEU A 125 0.71 -10.46 -7.96
N PRO A 126 1.46 -10.95 -8.97
CA PRO A 126 2.71 -11.68 -8.74
C PRO A 126 3.74 -10.86 -7.96
N GLY A 127 4.31 -11.45 -6.90
CA GLY A 127 5.35 -10.80 -6.11
C GLY A 127 4.85 -9.85 -5.02
N ILE A 128 3.54 -9.78 -4.80
CA ILE A 128 2.93 -9.33 -3.55
C ILE A 128 2.80 -10.55 -2.61
N ASN A 129 3.12 -10.39 -1.33
CA ASN A 129 3.12 -11.48 -0.36
C ASN A 129 3.07 -10.93 1.08
N ASP A 130 2.46 -11.67 1.99
CA ASP A 130 2.30 -11.36 3.42
C ASP A 130 3.45 -11.87 4.29
N GLU A 131 4.35 -12.66 3.73
CA GLU A 131 5.64 -13.00 4.34
C GLU A 131 6.71 -11.96 3.98
N TRP A 132 7.70 -11.83 4.86
CA TRP A 132 8.87 -10.99 4.62
C TRP A 132 9.72 -11.52 3.48
N LYS A 133 9.82 -10.74 2.38
CA LYS A 133 10.64 -11.08 1.21
C LYS A 133 11.60 -9.95 0.83
N PRO A 134 12.75 -10.26 0.21
CA PRO A 134 13.71 -9.25 -0.26
C PRO A 134 13.08 -8.32 -1.31
N ILE A 135 13.20 -7.00 -1.11
CA ILE A 135 12.66 -5.99 -2.05
C ILE A 135 13.39 -6.05 -3.40
N LYS A 136 14.72 -6.23 -3.40
CA LYS A 136 15.55 -6.19 -4.62
C LYS A 136 15.43 -7.46 -5.48
N SER A 137 14.60 -8.43 -5.11
CA SER A 137 14.39 -9.65 -5.89
C SER A 137 13.72 -9.34 -7.24
N LYS A 138 14.09 -10.09 -8.28
CA LYS A 138 13.35 -10.08 -9.56
C LYS A 138 11.91 -10.55 -9.39
N LYS A 139 11.64 -11.37 -8.36
CA LYS A 139 10.32 -11.90 -8.03
C LYS A 139 9.42 -10.92 -7.28
N SER A 140 9.96 -9.80 -6.78
CA SER A 140 9.16 -8.78 -6.09
C SER A 140 8.40 -7.93 -7.10
N HIS A 141 7.16 -7.58 -6.78
CA HIS A 141 6.33 -6.76 -7.66
C HIS A 141 7.01 -5.39 -7.92
N PRO A 142 6.99 -4.86 -9.16
CA PRO A 142 7.57 -3.56 -9.51
C PRO A 142 7.19 -2.43 -8.53
N MET A 143 5.91 -2.34 -8.19
CA MET A 143 5.35 -1.41 -7.21
C MET A 143 6.15 -1.34 -5.90
N ILE A 144 6.50 -2.49 -5.31
CA ILE A 144 7.26 -2.56 -4.04
C ILE A 144 8.67 -2.04 -4.23
N ARG A 145 9.30 -2.33 -5.38
CA ARG A 145 10.64 -1.82 -5.71
C ARG A 145 10.62 -0.31 -5.90
N ASN A 146 9.58 0.24 -6.53
CA ASN A 146 9.45 1.68 -6.71
C ASN A 146 9.14 2.42 -5.42
N LEU A 147 8.25 1.86 -4.60
CA LEU A 147 7.97 2.39 -3.27
C LEU A 147 9.27 2.46 -2.43
N ALA A 148 10.06 1.39 -2.43
CA ALA A 148 11.36 1.40 -1.76
C ALA A 148 12.38 2.40 -2.36
N LYS A 149 12.38 2.65 -3.67
CA LYS A 149 13.24 3.70 -4.26
C LYS A 149 12.84 5.11 -3.81
N MET A 150 11.55 5.35 -3.55
CA MET A 150 11.07 6.65 -3.08
C MET A 150 11.55 6.93 -1.65
N PHE A 151 11.48 5.93 -0.77
CA PHE A 151 11.92 6.07 0.62
C PHE A 151 13.43 5.89 0.81
N PHE A 152 14.08 5.12 -0.07
CA PHE A 152 15.52 4.85 -0.02
C PHE A 152 16.19 5.15 -1.38
N PRO A 153 16.23 6.42 -1.82
CA PRO A 153 16.93 6.78 -3.04
C PRO A 153 18.41 6.39 -2.91
N LYS A 154 18.99 5.85 -4.00
CA LYS A 154 20.40 5.39 -4.04
C LYS A 154 21.43 6.45 -3.62
N ASP A 155 21.02 7.72 -3.52
CA ASP A 155 21.87 8.86 -3.21
C ASP A 155 21.89 9.27 -1.72
N ALA A 156 21.22 8.56 -0.82
CA ALA A 156 21.26 8.87 0.62
C ALA A 156 22.57 8.42 1.33
N GLY A 157 23.60 8.00 0.59
CA GLY A 157 24.82 7.37 1.12
C GLY A 157 26.14 7.84 0.51
N ARG A 158 26.23 9.10 0.08
CA ARG A 158 27.50 9.81 -0.12
C ARG A 158 27.40 11.25 0.39
N ARG A 159 27.39 11.45 1.70
CA ARG A 159 27.98 12.62 2.37
C ARG A 159 28.50 12.19 3.73
#